data_AF-A0AAV4GAI1-F1
#
_entry.id   AF-A0AAV4GAI1-F1
#
_cell.length_a   1.000
_cell.length_b   1.000
_cell.length_c   1.000
_cell.angle_alpha   90.00
_cell.angle_beta   90.00
_cell.angle_gamma   90.00
#
_symmetry.space_group_name_H-M   'P 1'
#
loop_
_entity.id
_entity.type
_entity.pdbx_description
1 polymer ?
#
loop_
_entity_poly.entity_id
_entity_poly.type
_entity_poly.pdbx_seq_one_letter_code
_entity_poly.pdbx_strand_id
1 'polypeptide(L)'
;MAHRQGISVTNSRFACLKIEDDEDEVKKPVAKQNVQESSNNAQKKRNKKKNNKDTEELKKLAFGRGGSGKQSQTHQNHSKADWGDSKDWKQWIAHDMEVVEEKFKDDLAQALLQSRLDEERKRQEAKERKERIDAGLEAPPTREGRKKRKQKEKPQPMSLEQFKQLPKEKPVGSDESDDEPSQPQAPTIQTRVPISEQDPQFFSSVDHDAKHIVRHEKIQEQYRKQFVADNAVVAKLQNDLEKKDEQLAEFKSKMEQMEAELKQVKKRNKQLCVILAQGEMKDKSQVLLQVDELTLVKDELTEQVTQLTAELEKEKSKNHSFKAEIDKLKGQKHGK
;
A
#
# COMPACT_ATOMS: atom_id res chain seq x y z
N MET A 1 -58.22 -7.08 14.01
CA MET A 1 -56.99 -7.30 14.79
C MET A 1 -55.81 -7.33 13.83
N ALA A 2 -54.65 -6.78 14.18
CA ALA A 2 -53.47 -6.76 13.31
C ALA A 2 -52.21 -7.14 14.11
N HIS A 3 -51.55 -8.24 13.73
CA HIS A 3 -50.30 -8.65 14.37
C HIS A 3 -49.15 -7.76 13.90
N ARG A 4 -48.52 -7.06 14.85
CA ARG A 4 -47.15 -6.56 14.66
C ARG A 4 -46.18 -7.70 14.98
N GLN A 5 -45.38 -8.11 14.01
CA GLN A 5 -44.21 -8.96 14.28
C GLN A 5 -43.09 -8.09 14.84
N GLY A 6 -42.44 -8.56 15.90
CA GLY A 6 -41.32 -7.84 16.54
C GLY A 6 -40.01 -8.05 15.77
N ILE A 7 -39.21 -6.99 15.66
CA ILE A 7 -37.85 -7.07 15.09
C ILE A 7 -36.93 -7.68 16.15
N SER A 8 -36.23 -8.76 15.81
CA SER A 8 -35.22 -9.36 16.68
C SER A 8 -33.96 -8.49 16.70
N VAL A 9 -33.58 -7.99 17.87
CA VAL A 9 -32.34 -7.19 18.04
C VAL A 9 -31.17 -8.13 18.31
N THR A 10 -30.25 -8.23 17.35
CA THR A 10 -29.02 -9.00 17.50
C THR A 10 -27.97 -8.19 18.27
N ASN A 11 -27.59 -8.65 19.46
CA ASN A 11 -26.58 -7.96 20.29
C ASN A 11 -25.21 -7.90 19.58
N SER A 12 -24.62 -6.71 19.55
CA SER A 12 -23.28 -6.49 18.97
C SER A 12 -22.20 -7.21 19.78
N ARG A 13 -21.30 -7.93 19.09
CA ARG A 13 -20.20 -8.69 19.72
C ARG A 13 -19.15 -7.80 20.40
N PHE A 14 -19.20 -6.49 20.19
CA PHE A 14 -18.28 -5.51 20.78
C PHE A 14 -18.79 -4.90 22.11
N ALA A 15 -20.03 -5.20 22.53
CA ALA A 15 -20.63 -4.63 23.74
C ALA A 15 -19.98 -5.08 25.06
N CYS A 16 -19.03 -6.02 25.01
CA CYS A 16 -18.32 -6.55 26.20
C CYS A 16 -16.95 -5.91 26.44
N LEU A 17 -16.48 -5.02 25.57
CA LEU A 17 -15.20 -4.32 25.73
C LEU A 17 -15.36 -3.13 26.68
N LYS A 18 -14.86 -3.27 27.91
CA LYS A 18 -14.62 -2.13 28.79
C LYS A 18 -13.49 -1.27 28.23
N ILE A 19 -13.62 0.04 28.39
CA ILE A 19 -12.56 1.01 28.14
C ILE A 19 -12.03 1.42 29.53
N GLU A 20 -10.85 0.92 29.89
CA GLU A 20 -10.14 1.22 31.14
C GLU A 20 -8.76 1.79 30.76
N ASP A 21 -8.69 3.12 30.52
CA ASP A 21 -7.44 3.90 30.40
C ASP A 21 -7.74 5.41 30.60
N ASP A 22 -7.79 5.85 31.86
CA ASP A 22 -7.92 7.24 32.31
C ASP A 22 -7.25 7.37 33.71
N GLU A 23 -6.63 8.52 34.03
CA GLU A 23 -5.61 8.76 35.11
C GLU A 23 -4.22 8.07 34.90
N ASP A 24 -3.01 8.69 34.95
CA ASP A 24 -2.46 10.08 34.87
C ASP A 24 -1.04 9.97 34.17
N GLU A 25 0.07 10.74 34.27
CA GLU A 25 0.61 11.80 35.14
C GLU A 25 0.56 13.22 34.52
N VAL A 26 0.09 14.23 35.26
CA VAL A 26 0.37 15.64 34.94
C VAL A 26 1.78 16.04 35.40
N LYS A 27 2.70 16.31 34.45
CA LYS A 27 4.00 16.95 34.72
C LYS A 27 4.03 18.44 34.34
N LYS A 28 4.21 19.28 35.36
CA LYS A 28 4.22 20.76 35.27
C LYS A 28 5.48 21.27 34.54
N PRO A 29 5.36 22.25 33.62
CA PRO A 29 6.51 23.02 33.12
C PRO A 29 6.88 24.17 34.07
N VAL A 30 8.17 24.50 34.14
CA VAL A 30 8.69 25.74 34.74
C VAL A 30 9.01 26.74 33.60
N ALA A 31 8.82 28.03 33.84
CA ALA A 31 8.70 29.04 32.79
C ALA A 31 9.96 29.93 32.57
N LYS A 32 9.91 30.64 31.41
CA LYS A 32 10.64 31.86 30.98
C LYS A 32 11.84 31.69 30.03
N GLN A 33 11.74 32.41 28.89
CA GLN A 33 12.69 33.35 28.25
C GLN A 33 14.17 32.90 28.04
N ASN A 34 14.89 33.29 26.98
CA ASN A 34 14.75 34.50 26.15
C ASN A 34 15.23 34.33 24.69
N VAL A 35 15.12 35.40 23.90
CA VAL A 35 15.57 35.56 22.50
C VAL A 35 17.10 35.70 22.39
N GLN A 36 17.73 35.08 21.37
CA GLN A 36 18.71 35.75 20.48
C GLN A 36 19.08 34.96 19.21
N GLU A 37 19.52 35.69 18.20
CA GLU A 37 19.95 35.20 16.88
C GLU A 37 21.45 34.88 16.85
N SER A 38 21.88 34.00 15.93
CA SER A 38 23.04 34.29 15.06
C SER A 38 23.28 33.18 14.03
N SER A 39 23.65 33.59 12.81
CA SER A 39 24.17 32.72 11.77
C SER A 39 25.70 32.63 11.82
N ASN A 40 26.31 31.47 11.51
CA ASN A 40 27.27 31.40 10.40
C ASN A 40 27.73 29.99 9.97
N ASN A 41 28.52 29.98 8.89
CA ASN A 41 28.82 28.86 7.98
C ASN A 41 30.13 28.09 8.32
N ALA A 42 30.36 27.00 7.56
CA ALA A 42 31.65 26.44 7.11
C ALA A 42 32.33 25.26 7.87
N GLN A 43 32.30 24.10 7.19
CA GLN A 43 33.41 23.15 6.94
C GLN A 43 34.29 22.59 8.10
N LYS A 44 34.28 21.25 8.29
CA LYS A 44 35.35 20.34 7.80
C LYS A 44 35.08 18.85 8.04
N LYS A 45 35.76 17.98 7.28
CA LYS A 45 35.72 16.50 7.38
C LYS A 45 36.70 16.00 8.46
N ARG A 46 36.35 14.95 9.23
CA ARG A 46 37.15 13.69 9.37
C ARG A 46 36.55 12.64 10.34
N ASN A 47 36.45 11.41 9.83
CA ASN A 47 36.65 10.10 10.48
C ASN A 47 36.10 9.78 11.90
N LYS A 48 35.08 8.90 11.88
CA LYS A 48 35.16 7.48 12.31
C LYS A 48 35.06 7.11 13.82
N LYS A 49 33.93 6.48 14.13
CA LYS A 49 33.74 5.33 15.07
C LYS A 49 33.62 5.62 16.59
N LYS A 50 32.45 6.09 17.03
CA LYS A 50 31.73 5.61 18.24
C LYS A 50 30.33 6.24 18.37
N ASN A 51 29.29 5.48 18.05
CA ASN A 51 28.10 5.26 18.90
C ASN A 51 27.14 4.28 18.19
N ASN A 52 26.81 3.18 18.87
CA ASN A 52 25.81 2.19 18.43
C ASN A 52 24.78 1.92 19.54
N LYS A 53 24.68 2.84 20.51
CA LYS A 53 23.68 2.85 21.59
C LYS A 53 22.49 3.70 21.19
N ASP A 54 22.75 4.89 20.67
CA ASP A 54 21.74 5.90 20.32
C ASP A 54 20.74 5.33 19.28
N THR A 55 21.23 4.48 18.38
CA THR A 55 20.43 3.73 17.38
C THR A 55 19.65 2.53 17.96
N GLU A 56 20.06 1.99 19.10
CA GLU A 56 19.29 1.00 19.89
C GLU A 56 18.24 1.71 20.76
N GLU A 57 18.58 2.85 21.35
CA GLU A 57 17.72 3.64 22.23
C GLU A 57 16.59 4.29 21.43
N LEU A 58 16.87 4.88 20.27
CA LEU A 58 15.84 5.36 19.33
C LEU A 58 14.91 4.25 18.84
N LYS A 59 15.41 3.02 18.64
CA LYS A 59 14.55 1.86 18.31
C LYS A 59 13.66 1.43 19.47
N LYS A 60 14.16 1.50 20.71
CA LYS A 60 13.40 1.16 21.93
C LYS A 60 12.36 2.24 22.29
N LEU A 61 12.61 3.49 21.94
CA LEU A 61 11.64 4.59 22.00
C LEU A 61 10.57 4.48 20.89
N ALA A 62 10.94 4.10 19.67
CA ALA A 62 10.01 3.98 18.55
C ALA A 62 9.10 2.74 18.62
N PHE A 63 9.56 1.65 19.24
CA PHE A 63 8.82 0.39 19.39
C PHE A 63 8.78 -0.04 20.85
N GLY A 64 8.19 0.82 21.68
CA GLY A 64 8.17 0.67 23.14
C GLY A 64 7.53 -0.63 23.61
N ARG A 65 8.35 -1.55 24.15
CA ARG A 65 7.90 -2.62 25.04
C ARG A 65 8.20 -2.21 26.47
N GLY A 66 7.16 -1.82 27.20
CA GLY A 66 7.28 -1.47 28.62
C GLY A 66 7.99 -2.57 29.42
N GLY A 67 8.97 -2.18 30.23
CA GLY A 67 9.73 -3.10 31.07
C GLY A 67 9.39 -2.94 32.54
N SER A 68 9.82 -3.90 33.35
CA SER A 68 10.07 -3.66 34.77
C SER A 68 11.12 -4.65 35.28
N GLY A 69 11.88 -4.23 36.29
CA GLY A 69 12.86 -5.06 36.97
C GLY A 69 12.61 -5.10 38.49
N LYS A 70 11.85 -6.11 38.93
CA LYS A 70 11.77 -6.66 40.31
C LYS A 70 11.16 -5.82 41.45
N GLN A 71 10.30 -6.53 42.20
CA GLN A 71 10.02 -6.43 43.66
C GLN A 71 9.35 -5.14 44.17
N SER A 72 8.09 -5.20 44.63
CA SER A 72 7.79 -5.81 45.94
C SER A 72 6.39 -6.45 46.07
N GLN A 73 6.20 -7.08 47.23
CA GLN A 73 5.08 -7.84 47.80
C GLN A 73 3.64 -7.36 47.51
N THR A 74 2.79 -8.34 47.16
CA THR A 74 1.49 -8.65 47.81
C THR A 74 0.35 -7.63 47.75
N HIS A 75 -0.66 -7.93 46.92
CA HIS A 75 -2.01 -8.32 47.37
C HIS A 75 -2.67 -9.27 46.33
N GLN A 76 -3.72 -10.01 46.71
CA GLN A 76 -4.30 -11.10 45.90
C GLN A 76 -5.68 -10.75 45.29
N ASN A 77 -5.94 -11.32 44.10
CA ASN A 77 -7.24 -11.48 43.43
C ASN A 77 -7.93 -10.15 43.00
N HIS A 78 -8.69 -10.09 41.90
CA HIS A 78 -9.44 -11.13 41.19
C HIS A 78 -9.30 -11.08 39.64
N SER A 79 -9.93 -12.08 39.00
CA SER A 79 -10.28 -12.16 37.56
C SER A 79 -9.15 -11.99 36.54
N LYS A 80 -8.69 -13.13 35.98
CA LYS A 80 -8.21 -13.16 34.59
C LYS A 80 -9.34 -12.67 33.68
N ALA A 81 -9.06 -11.67 32.84
CA ALA A 81 -9.78 -11.52 31.58
C ALA A 81 -9.24 -12.57 30.60
N ASP A 82 -10.12 -13.47 30.14
CA ASP A 82 -9.76 -14.55 29.22
C ASP A 82 -9.63 -14.01 27.79
N TRP A 83 -8.45 -13.49 27.46
CA TRP A 83 -8.08 -13.21 26.07
C TRP A 83 -8.11 -14.54 25.30
N GLY A 84 -8.86 -14.56 24.20
CA GLY A 84 -9.29 -15.78 23.49
C GLY A 84 -8.18 -16.81 23.28
N ASP A 85 -8.58 -18.09 23.37
CA ASP A 85 -7.72 -19.27 23.54
C ASP A 85 -6.34 -19.13 22.87
N SER A 86 -5.27 -19.39 23.63
CA SER A 86 -3.90 -19.40 23.11
C SER A 86 -3.72 -20.30 21.88
N LYS A 87 -4.61 -21.25 21.64
CA LYS A 87 -4.71 -22.02 20.40
C LYS A 87 -5.06 -21.17 19.18
N ASP A 88 -6.00 -20.23 19.26
CA ASP A 88 -6.49 -19.44 18.13
C ASP A 88 -5.40 -18.50 17.60
N TRP A 89 -4.68 -17.82 18.51
CA TRP A 89 -3.52 -17.00 18.14
C TRP A 89 -2.38 -17.84 17.52
N LYS A 90 -2.17 -19.07 18.00
CA LYS A 90 -1.18 -20.00 17.41
C LYS A 90 -1.61 -20.54 16.05
N GLN A 91 -2.90 -20.81 15.85
CA GLN A 91 -3.45 -21.18 14.54
C GLN A 91 -3.29 -20.05 13.54
N TRP A 92 -3.54 -18.79 13.95
CA TRP A 92 -3.38 -17.65 13.07
C TRP A 92 -1.91 -17.42 12.65
N ILE A 93 -0.97 -17.55 13.58
CA ILE A 93 0.47 -17.54 13.26
C ILE A 93 0.87 -18.71 12.35
N ALA A 94 0.35 -19.91 12.59
CA ALA A 94 0.67 -21.08 11.77
C ALA A 94 0.15 -20.93 10.33
N HIS A 95 -1.09 -20.44 10.17
CA HIS A 95 -1.70 -20.17 8.86
C HIS A 95 -0.98 -19.03 8.11
N ASP A 96 -0.62 -17.94 8.79
CA ASP A 96 0.14 -16.85 8.16
C ASP A 96 1.53 -17.34 7.70
N MET A 97 2.22 -18.12 8.54
CA MET A 97 3.49 -18.75 8.20
C MET A 97 3.36 -19.74 7.03
N GLU A 98 2.31 -20.55 6.99
CA GLU A 98 2.04 -21.50 5.90
C GLU A 98 1.79 -20.78 4.57
N VAL A 99 0.97 -19.72 4.56
CA VAL A 99 0.72 -18.89 3.36
C VAL A 99 1.97 -18.14 2.90
N VAL A 100 2.85 -17.72 3.81
CA VAL A 100 4.16 -17.14 3.46
C VAL A 100 5.11 -18.20 2.90
N GLU A 101 5.13 -19.42 3.47
CA GLU A 101 6.01 -20.49 3.00
C GLU A 101 5.55 -21.08 1.65
N GLU A 102 4.25 -21.14 1.38
CA GLU A 102 3.69 -21.51 0.07
C GLU A 102 4.14 -20.51 -1.00
N LYS A 103 3.92 -19.20 -0.78
CA LYS A 103 4.40 -18.16 -1.69
C LYS A 103 5.91 -18.19 -1.91
N PHE A 104 6.69 -18.46 -0.87
CA PHE A 104 8.14 -18.56 -1.00
C PHE A 104 8.56 -19.79 -1.84
N LYS A 105 7.81 -20.90 -1.79
CA LYS A 105 8.03 -22.06 -2.67
C LYS A 105 7.67 -21.75 -4.13
N ASP A 106 6.59 -21.03 -4.36
CA ASP A 106 6.18 -20.59 -5.71
C ASP A 106 7.18 -19.61 -6.32
N ASP A 107 7.57 -18.56 -5.60
CA ASP A 107 8.59 -17.60 -6.04
C ASP A 107 9.93 -18.31 -6.35
N LEU A 108 10.32 -19.28 -5.52
CA LEU A 108 11.52 -20.10 -5.73
C LEU A 108 11.39 -21.00 -6.96
N ALA A 109 10.24 -21.64 -7.18
CA ALA A 109 9.98 -22.47 -8.34
C ALA A 109 10.00 -21.65 -9.64
N GLN A 110 9.38 -20.46 -9.63
CA GLN A 110 9.41 -19.50 -10.73
C GLN A 110 10.84 -19.02 -11.02
N ALA A 111 11.61 -18.65 -10.00
CA ALA A 111 13.01 -18.23 -10.15
C ALA A 111 13.90 -19.35 -10.71
N LEU A 112 13.70 -20.60 -10.30
CA LEU A 112 14.42 -21.76 -10.82
C LEU A 112 14.04 -22.06 -12.29
N LEU A 113 12.77 -21.93 -12.66
CA LEU A 113 12.32 -22.07 -14.05
C LEU A 113 12.90 -20.96 -14.93
N GLN A 114 12.85 -19.71 -14.49
CA GLN A 114 13.42 -18.58 -15.21
C GLN A 114 14.95 -18.71 -15.37
N SER A 115 15.66 -19.15 -14.32
CA SER A 115 17.10 -19.42 -14.39
C SER A 115 17.45 -20.48 -15.45
N ARG A 116 16.66 -21.56 -15.57
CA ARG A 116 16.83 -22.57 -16.63
C ARG A 116 16.57 -22.00 -18.03
N LEU A 117 15.50 -21.23 -18.21
CA LEU A 117 15.17 -20.58 -19.48
C LEU A 117 16.27 -19.59 -19.90
N ASP A 118 16.82 -18.83 -18.97
CA ASP A 118 17.94 -17.91 -19.21
C ASP A 118 19.26 -18.64 -19.48
N GLU A 119 19.51 -19.80 -18.88
CA GLU A 119 20.66 -20.63 -19.23
C GLU A 119 20.52 -21.24 -20.63
N GLU A 120 19.33 -21.73 -20.98
CA GLU A 120 19.06 -22.25 -22.32
C GLU A 120 19.16 -21.15 -23.38
N ARG A 121 18.60 -19.96 -23.13
CA ARG A 121 18.77 -18.78 -23.98
C ARG A 121 20.25 -18.45 -24.17
N LYS A 122 21.05 -18.37 -23.08
CA LYS A 122 22.49 -18.11 -23.17
C LYS A 122 23.26 -19.20 -23.92
N ARG A 123 22.82 -20.47 -23.83
CA ARG A 123 23.36 -21.59 -24.61
C ARG A 123 22.99 -21.49 -26.10
N GLN A 124 21.79 -21.01 -26.45
CA GLN A 124 21.37 -20.73 -27.82
C GLN A 124 22.13 -19.53 -28.39
N GLU A 125 22.16 -18.40 -27.69
CA GLU A 125 22.96 -17.20 -28.04
C GLU A 125 24.44 -17.56 -28.24
N ALA A 126 25.02 -18.42 -27.40
CA ALA A 126 26.40 -18.89 -27.56
C ALA A 126 26.62 -19.80 -28.78
N LYS A 127 25.62 -20.61 -29.18
CA LYS A 127 25.64 -21.40 -30.42
C LYS A 127 25.53 -20.50 -31.65
N GLU A 128 24.49 -19.65 -31.72
CA GLU A 128 24.32 -18.67 -32.78
C GLU A 128 25.55 -17.79 -32.94
N ARG A 129 26.14 -17.33 -31.82
CA ARG A 129 27.35 -16.51 -31.86
C ARG A 129 28.55 -17.29 -32.36
N LYS A 130 28.68 -18.59 -32.03
CA LYS A 130 29.72 -19.45 -32.61
C LYS A 130 29.51 -19.63 -34.11
N GLU A 131 28.28 -19.89 -34.56
CA GLU A 131 27.92 -20.05 -35.98
C GLU A 131 28.14 -18.75 -36.77
N ARG A 132 27.82 -17.58 -36.20
CA ARG A 132 28.13 -16.26 -36.78
C ARG A 132 29.63 -16.00 -36.87
N ILE A 133 30.45 -16.55 -35.96
CA ILE A 133 31.91 -16.48 -36.04
C ILE A 133 32.44 -17.42 -37.13
N ASP A 134 31.91 -18.65 -37.22
CA ASP A 134 32.30 -19.66 -38.20
C ASP A 134 31.95 -19.23 -39.64
N ALA A 135 30.77 -18.64 -39.82
CA ALA A 135 30.33 -17.99 -41.06
C ALA A 135 31.01 -16.63 -41.34
N GLY A 136 31.99 -16.21 -40.52
CA GLY A 136 32.78 -14.99 -40.73
C GLY A 136 32.03 -13.65 -40.52
N LEU A 137 30.78 -13.69 -40.04
CA LEU A 137 29.94 -12.52 -39.79
C LEU A 137 30.32 -11.78 -38.49
N GLU A 138 30.89 -12.47 -37.51
CA GLU A 138 31.41 -11.87 -36.28
C GLU A 138 32.87 -12.26 -36.01
N ALA A 139 33.67 -11.34 -35.47
CA ALA A 139 35.06 -11.63 -35.11
C ALA A 139 35.13 -12.48 -33.81
N PRO A 140 36.02 -13.49 -33.74
CA PRO A 140 36.23 -14.27 -32.53
C PRO A 140 36.72 -13.37 -31.37
N PRO A 141 36.42 -13.72 -30.10
CA PRO A 141 36.72 -12.90 -28.92
C PRO A 141 38.21 -12.96 -28.50
N THR A 142 39.13 -12.84 -29.45
CA THR A 142 40.58 -12.74 -29.19
C THR A 142 40.99 -11.29 -28.91
N ARG A 143 42.09 -11.11 -28.16
CA ARG A 143 42.58 -9.80 -27.71
C ARG A 143 42.95 -8.85 -28.86
N GLU A 144 43.15 -9.36 -30.07
CA GLU A 144 43.48 -8.58 -31.27
C GLU A 144 42.27 -8.04 -32.03
N GLY A 145 41.12 -8.75 -32.02
CA GLY A 145 39.93 -8.38 -32.79
C GLY A 145 39.43 -6.96 -32.46
N ARG A 146 39.66 -6.49 -31.23
CA ARG A 146 39.30 -5.15 -30.76
C ARG A 146 40.03 -4.01 -31.49
N LYS A 147 41.13 -4.26 -32.21
CA LYS A 147 41.82 -3.25 -33.04
C LYS A 147 41.18 -3.05 -34.41
N LYS A 148 40.60 -4.09 -35.03
CA LYS A 148 40.10 -4.04 -36.43
C LYS A 148 38.70 -3.41 -36.57
N ARG A 149 37.83 -3.42 -35.54
CA ARG A 149 36.46 -2.86 -35.65
C ARG A 149 36.42 -1.35 -35.94
N LYS A 150 37.40 -0.56 -35.48
CA LYS A 150 37.41 0.92 -35.60
C LYS A 150 37.51 1.47 -37.04
N GLN A 151 37.61 0.65 -38.08
CA GLN A 151 37.70 1.10 -39.48
C GLN A 151 36.59 0.58 -40.42
N LYS A 152 35.68 -0.32 -39.99
CA LYS A 152 34.64 -0.89 -40.88
C LYS A 152 33.20 -0.48 -40.56
N GLU A 153 32.93 0.16 -39.42
CA GLU A 153 31.57 0.59 -39.05
C GLU A 153 31.26 2.01 -39.58
N LYS A 154 31.20 2.13 -40.92
CA LYS A 154 30.52 3.23 -41.64
C LYS A 154 29.73 2.63 -42.81
N PRO A 155 28.42 2.91 -42.96
CA PRO A 155 27.68 2.49 -44.15
C PRO A 155 28.23 3.22 -45.38
N GLN A 156 28.62 2.45 -46.41
CA GLN A 156 29.08 3.00 -47.67
C GLN A 156 27.87 3.40 -48.52
N PRO A 157 27.67 4.68 -48.88
CA PRO A 157 26.60 5.06 -49.79
C PRO A 157 26.85 4.45 -51.18
N MET A 158 25.80 3.91 -51.79
CA MET A 158 25.87 3.30 -53.13
C MET A 158 26.10 4.38 -54.20
N SER A 159 26.75 4.02 -55.31
CA SER A 159 27.08 5.01 -56.34
C SER A 159 25.83 5.50 -57.10
N LEU A 160 25.91 6.72 -57.64
CA LEU A 160 24.85 7.30 -58.47
C LEU A 160 24.57 6.51 -59.76
N GLU A 161 25.50 5.67 -60.20
CA GLU A 161 25.32 4.77 -61.36
C GLU A 161 24.61 3.49 -60.93
N GLN A 162 25.00 2.92 -59.79
CA GLN A 162 24.34 1.75 -59.19
C GLN A 162 22.88 2.05 -58.84
N PHE A 163 22.55 3.27 -58.42
CA PHE A 163 21.17 3.71 -58.22
C PHE A 163 20.38 3.83 -59.53
N LYS A 164 21.02 4.27 -60.63
CA LYS A 164 20.37 4.40 -61.96
C LYS A 164 20.13 3.06 -62.67
N GLN A 165 20.79 2.00 -62.25
CA GLN A 165 20.67 0.64 -62.82
C GLN A 165 19.60 -0.22 -62.14
N LEU A 166 18.97 0.26 -61.06
CA LEU A 166 17.82 -0.40 -60.45
C LEU A 166 16.62 -0.40 -61.43
N PRO A 167 15.94 -1.54 -61.64
CA PRO A 167 14.70 -1.57 -62.40
C PRO A 167 13.67 -0.61 -61.81
N LYS A 168 13.05 0.22 -62.65
CA LYS A 168 11.87 0.99 -62.25
C LYS A 168 10.68 0.03 -62.16
N GLU A 169 10.37 -0.42 -60.95
CA GLU A 169 9.11 -1.13 -60.69
C GLU A 169 7.94 -0.25 -61.10
N LYS A 170 7.17 -0.68 -62.10
CA LYS A 170 5.90 -0.05 -62.45
C LYS A 170 4.86 -0.47 -61.41
N PRO A 171 4.08 0.46 -60.83
CA PRO A 171 2.92 0.06 -60.03
C PRO A 171 1.91 -0.67 -60.94
N VAL A 172 1.47 -1.85 -60.51
CA VAL A 172 0.37 -2.58 -61.15
C VAL A 172 -0.93 -1.96 -60.69
N GLY A 173 -1.62 -1.23 -61.57
CA GLY A 173 -2.91 -0.60 -61.23
C GLY A 173 -3.25 0.66 -62.01
N SER A 174 -3.39 0.58 -63.32
CA SER A 174 -4.23 1.49 -64.12
C SER A 174 -4.61 0.79 -65.42
N ASP A 175 -5.91 0.54 -65.55
CA ASP A 175 -6.57 0.10 -66.77
C ASP A 175 -7.05 1.36 -67.50
N GLU A 176 -6.57 1.59 -68.73
CA GLU A 176 -7.27 2.41 -69.72
C GLU A 176 -6.73 2.11 -71.14
N SER A 177 -7.62 2.24 -72.11
CA SER A 177 -7.54 1.74 -73.48
C SER A 177 -6.73 2.60 -74.45
N ASP A 178 -6.25 1.98 -75.54
CA ASP A 178 -6.24 2.60 -76.88
C ASP A 178 -6.40 1.53 -77.99
N ASP A 179 -7.05 1.89 -79.09
CA ASP A 179 -7.24 1.11 -80.34
C ASP A 179 -5.92 1.07 -81.18
N GLU A 180 -5.74 0.32 -82.27
CA GLU A 180 -6.66 -0.42 -83.16
C GLU A 180 -6.01 -1.76 -83.65
N PRO A 181 -6.35 -2.43 -84.79
CA PRO A 181 -6.79 -3.82 -84.75
C PRO A 181 -5.78 -4.85 -85.28
N SER A 182 -6.02 -6.12 -84.99
CA SER A 182 -5.47 -7.25 -85.76
C SER A 182 -6.41 -8.45 -85.78
N GLN A 183 -6.41 -9.18 -86.90
CA GLN A 183 -7.46 -10.10 -87.32
C GLN A 183 -7.79 -11.23 -86.32
N PRO A 184 -9.07 -11.62 -86.19
CA PRO A 184 -9.46 -12.80 -85.43
C PRO A 184 -9.09 -14.09 -86.17
N GLN A 185 -7.98 -14.73 -85.79
CA GLN A 185 -7.76 -16.14 -86.11
C GLN A 185 -8.44 -17.00 -85.04
N ALA A 186 -9.36 -17.86 -85.46
CA ALA A 186 -10.06 -18.77 -84.55
C ALA A 186 -9.07 -19.80 -83.95
N PRO A 187 -9.18 -20.12 -82.64
CA PRO A 187 -8.32 -21.12 -82.02
C PRO A 187 -8.65 -22.51 -82.60
N THR A 188 -7.81 -22.98 -83.53
CA THR A 188 -7.88 -24.34 -84.04
C THR A 188 -7.60 -25.31 -82.90
N ILE A 189 -8.61 -26.07 -82.48
CA ILE A 189 -8.48 -27.05 -81.39
C ILE A 189 -7.62 -28.23 -81.88
N GLN A 190 -6.31 -28.11 -81.71
CA GLN A 190 -5.36 -29.20 -81.97
C GLN A 190 -5.40 -30.22 -80.83
N THR A 191 -6.44 -31.06 -80.78
CA THR A 191 -6.67 -32.07 -79.74
C THR A 191 -5.69 -33.26 -79.76
N ARG A 192 -4.50 -33.10 -80.37
CA ARG A 192 -3.51 -34.18 -80.50
C ARG A 192 -2.07 -33.65 -80.64
N VAL A 193 -1.35 -33.64 -79.52
CA VAL A 193 0.12 -33.51 -79.49
C VAL A 193 0.74 -34.70 -80.26
N PRO A 194 1.81 -34.50 -81.06
CA PRO A 194 2.49 -35.59 -81.74
C PRO A 194 3.10 -36.59 -80.74
N ILE A 195 2.98 -37.89 -81.06
CA ILE A 195 3.39 -38.99 -80.18
C ILE A 195 4.92 -38.99 -79.90
N SER A 196 5.71 -38.32 -80.75
CA SER A 196 7.16 -38.20 -80.66
C SER A 196 7.69 -37.27 -79.55
N GLU A 197 6.84 -36.47 -78.91
CA GLU A 197 7.25 -35.50 -77.87
C GLU A 197 6.68 -35.82 -76.47
N GLN A 198 6.21 -37.06 -76.26
CA GLN A 198 5.82 -37.52 -74.93
C GLN A 198 7.06 -37.82 -74.08
N ASP A 199 7.36 -36.91 -73.14
CA ASP A 199 8.42 -37.10 -72.15
C ASP A 199 8.22 -38.42 -71.38
N PRO A 200 9.19 -39.36 -71.40
CA PRO A 200 9.15 -40.59 -70.60
C PRO A 200 9.04 -40.37 -69.08
N GLN A 201 9.31 -39.14 -68.59
CA GLN A 201 9.14 -38.73 -67.20
C GLN A 201 7.91 -37.84 -66.96
N PHE A 202 7.01 -37.65 -67.95
CA PHE A 202 5.81 -36.83 -67.78
C PHE A 202 4.97 -37.29 -66.58
N PHE A 203 4.71 -38.59 -66.48
CA PHE A 203 3.93 -39.16 -65.37
C PHE A 203 4.64 -39.13 -64.02
N SER A 204 5.99 -39.18 -63.99
CA SER A 204 6.75 -39.03 -62.74
C SER A 204 6.88 -37.58 -62.30
N SER A 205 6.93 -36.61 -63.23
CA SER A 205 6.80 -35.18 -62.90
C SER A 205 5.41 -34.88 -62.34
N VAL A 206 4.34 -35.30 -63.04
CA VAL A 206 2.96 -35.09 -62.58
C VAL A 206 2.69 -35.73 -61.21
N ASP A 207 3.22 -36.93 -60.94
CA ASP A 207 3.19 -37.57 -59.63
C ASP A 207 4.00 -36.80 -58.57
N HIS A 208 5.17 -36.27 -58.93
CA HIS A 208 6.00 -35.44 -58.03
C HIS A 208 5.32 -34.11 -57.69
N ASP A 209 4.74 -33.45 -58.67
CA ASP A 209 4.02 -32.18 -58.55
C ASP A 209 2.73 -32.35 -57.75
N ALA A 210 1.94 -33.39 -58.01
CA ALA A 210 0.79 -33.76 -57.17
C ALA A 210 1.22 -34.03 -55.72
N LYS A 211 2.36 -34.71 -55.51
CA LYS A 211 2.94 -34.93 -54.18
C LYS A 211 3.49 -33.65 -53.53
N HIS A 212 3.87 -32.62 -54.28
CA HIS A 212 4.20 -31.29 -53.74
C HIS A 212 2.95 -30.51 -53.36
N ILE A 213 1.95 -30.47 -54.25
CA ILE A 213 0.66 -29.80 -54.01
C ILE A 213 0.01 -30.34 -52.73
N VAL A 214 -0.16 -31.67 -52.63
CA VAL A 214 -0.77 -32.32 -51.44
C VAL A 214 0.06 -32.07 -50.16
N ARG A 215 1.39 -31.93 -50.25
CA ARG A 215 2.23 -31.53 -49.10
C ARG A 215 2.01 -30.06 -48.73
N HIS A 216 1.98 -29.16 -49.71
CA HIS A 216 1.75 -27.73 -49.50
C HIS A 216 0.37 -27.47 -48.90
N GLU A 217 -0.68 -28.04 -49.47
CA GLU A 217 -2.06 -27.97 -48.95
C GLU A 217 -2.14 -28.53 -47.53
N LYS A 218 -1.51 -29.68 -47.25
CA LYS A 218 -1.49 -30.26 -45.89
C LYS A 218 -0.80 -29.36 -44.87
N ILE A 219 0.29 -28.69 -45.26
CA ILE A 219 0.99 -27.71 -44.42
C ILE A 219 0.12 -26.46 -44.21
N GLN A 220 -0.51 -25.93 -45.26
CA GLN A 220 -1.41 -24.78 -45.20
C GLN A 220 -2.67 -25.05 -44.35
N GLU A 221 -3.24 -26.24 -44.45
CA GLU A 221 -4.35 -26.72 -43.62
C GLU A 221 -3.94 -26.86 -42.14
N GLN A 222 -2.71 -27.32 -41.87
CA GLN A 222 -2.16 -27.35 -40.51
C GLN A 222 -1.97 -25.94 -39.94
N TYR A 223 -1.39 -25.01 -40.69
CA TYR A 223 -1.26 -23.61 -40.27
C TYR A 223 -2.62 -22.94 -40.04
N ARG A 224 -3.63 -23.20 -40.91
CA ARG A 224 -5.00 -22.70 -40.72
C ARG A 224 -5.62 -23.20 -39.42
N LYS A 225 -5.47 -24.50 -39.11
CA LYS A 225 -5.98 -25.10 -37.88
C LYS A 225 -5.28 -24.55 -36.63
N GLN A 226 -3.96 -24.39 -36.68
CA GLN A 226 -3.18 -23.80 -35.58
C GLN A 226 -3.58 -22.34 -35.35
N PHE A 227 -3.67 -21.53 -36.41
CA PHE A 227 -4.07 -20.12 -36.32
C PHE A 227 -5.46 -19.94 -35.69
N VAL A 228 -6.43 -20.78 -36.04
CA VAL A 228 -7.78 -20.74 -35.43
C VAL A 228 -7.74 -21.11 -33.94
N ALA A 229 -6.93 -22.11 -33.56
CA ALA A 229 -6.76 -22.49 -32.15
C ALA A 229 -6.05 -21.38 -31.34
N ASP A 230 -4.95 -20.85 -31.85
CA ASP A 230 -4.19 -19.78 -31.21
C ASP A 230 -5.03 -18.51 -31.05
N ASN A 231 -5.79 -18.13 -32.09
CA ASN A 231 -6.69 -16.97 -32.04
C ASN A 231 -7.81 -17.14 -30.99
N ALA A 232 -8.34 -18.37 -30.81
CA ALA A 232 -9.31 -18.65 -29.76
C ALA A 232 -8.69 -18.55 -28.34
N VAL A 233 -7.44 -18.99 -28.17
CA VAL A 233 -6.68 -18.82 -26.91
C VAL A 233 -6.39 -17.34 -26.64
N VAL A 234 -5.95 -16.58 -27.64
CA VAL A 234 -5.70 -15.13 -27.52
C VAL A 234 -6.97 -14.38 -27.15
N ALA A 235 -8.11 -14.65 -27.80
CA ALA A 235 -9.39 -14.02 -27.47
C ALA A 235 -9.84 -14.32 -26.03
N LYS A 236 -9.64 -15.55 -25.53
CA LYS A 236 -9.89 -15.89 -24.13
C LYS A 236 -8.98 -15.11 -23.18
N LEU A 237 -7.68 -15.07 -23.47
CA LEU A 237 -6.70 -14.35 -22.64
C LEU A 237 -6.97 -12.84 -22.60
N GLN A 238 -7.42 -12.24 -23.72
CA GLN A 238 -7.84 -10.84 -23.76
C GLN A 238 -9.05 -10.58 -22.85
N ASN A 239 -10.10 -11.41 -22.92
CA ASN A 239 -11.27 -11.25 -22.08
C ASN A 239 -11.03 -11.61 -20.59
N ASP A 240 -10.06 -12.47 -20.30
CA ASP A 240 -9.61 -12.72 -18.92
C ASP A 240 -8.72 -11.60 -18.38
N LEU A 241 -7.97 -10.87 -19.23
CA LEU A 241 -7.25 -9.64 -18.84
C LEU A 241 -8.22 -8.48 -18.59
N GLU A 242 -9.17 -8.25 -19.50
CA GLU A 242 -10.20 -7.21 -19.41
C GLU A 242 -10.94 -7.25 -18.06
N LYS A 243 -11.43 -8.43 -17.65
CA LYS A 243 -12.06 -8.64 -16.32
C LYS A 243 -11.13 -8.34 -15.14
N LYS A 244 -9.81 -8.54 -15.30
CA LYS A 244 -8.85 -8.21 -14.24
C LYS A 244 -8.57 -6.72 -14.18
N ASP A 245 -8.57 -6.02 -15.31
CA ASP A 245 -8.48 -4.56 -15.33
C ASP A 245 -9.76 -3.90 -14.78
N GLU A 246 -10.95 -4.46 -15.06
CA GLU A 246 -12.21 -4.08 -14.39
C GLU A 246 -12.13 -4.25 -12.86
N GLN A 247 -11.71 -5.42 -12.38
CA GLN A 247 -11.54 -5.68 -10.94
C GLN A 247 -10.47 -4.78 -10.30
N LEU A 248 -9.37 -4.50 -11.01
CA LEU A 248 -8.35 -3.55 -10.54
C LEU A 248 -8.88 -2.12 -10.50
N ALA A 249 -9.78 -1.71 -11.39
CA ALA A 249 -10.45 -0.42 -11.35
C ALA A 249 -11.43 -0.33 -10.17
N GLU A 250 -12.25 -1.36 -9.92
CA GLU A 250 -13.15 -1.43 -8.77
C GLU A 250 -12.36 -1.34 -7.45
N PHE A 251 -11.32 -2.16 -7.29
CA PHE A 251 -10.51 -2.16 -6.06
C PHE A 251 -9.76 -0.84 -5.83
N LYS A 252 -9.29 -0.16 -6.89
CA LYS A 252 -8.70 1.19 -6.78
C LYS A 252 -9.74 2.22 -6.32
N SER A 253 -10.90 2.27 -6.98
CA SER A 253 -12.00 3.18 -6.61
C SER A 253 -12.44 2.98 -5.15
N LYS A 254 -12.55 1.72 -4.72
CA LYS A 254 -12.90 1.34 -3.34
C LYS A 254 -11.80 1.71 -2.34
N MET A 255 -10.52 1.57 -2.71
CA MET A 255 -9.39 2.00 -1.88
C MET A 255 -9.37 3.52 -1.71
N GLU A 256 -9.60 4.28 -2.79
CA GLU A 256 -9.70 5.75 -2.75
C GLU A 256 -10.87 6.23 -1.89
N GLN A 257 -12.04 5.59 -2.00
CA GLN A 257 -13.20 5.85 -1.13
C GLN A 257 -12.86 5.58 0.34
N MET A 258 -12.32 4.41 0.67
CA MET A 258 -11.95 4.04 2.04
C MET A 258 -10.90 5.00 2.62
N GLU A 259 -9.92 5.45 1.82
CA GLU A 259 -8.98 6.48 2.22
C GLU A 259 -9.66 7.83 2.50
N ALA A 260 -10.61 8.26 1.66
CA ALA A 260 -11.35 9.50 1.84
C ALA A 260 -12.21 9.48 3.11
N GLU A 261 -12.92 8.38 3.35
CA GLU A 261 -13.70 8.16 4.59
C GLU A 261 -12.80 8.16 5.82
N LEU A 262 -11.67 7.45 5.78
CA LEU A 262 -10.70 7.39 6.88
C LEU A 262 -10.09 8.77 7.18
N LYS A 263 -9.76 9.57 6.16
CA LYS A 263 -9.33 10.97 6.29
C LYS A 263 -10.44 11.83 6.93
N GLN A 264 -11.71 11.63 6.53
CA GLN A 264 -12.86 12.35 7.06
C GLN A 264 -13.16 11.99 8.53
N VAL A 265 -13.08 10.71 8.91
CA VAL A 265 -13.21 10.23 10.30
C VAL A 265 -12.08 10.78 11.18
N LYS A 266 -10.82 10.73 10.72
CA LYS A 266 -9.69 11.35 11.45
C LYS A 266 -9.91 12.85 11.68
N LYS A 267 -10.47 13.58 10.71
CA LYS A 267 -10.84 14.99 10.87
C LYS A 267 -11.93 15.18 11.94
N ARG A 268 -13.02 14.40 11.87
CA ARG A 268 -14.12 14.46 12.87
C ARG A 268 -13.63 14.14 14.28
N ASN A 269 -12.86 13.07 14.46
CA ASN A 269 -12.35 12.69 15.78
C ASN A 269 -11.41 13.76 16.35
N LYS A 270 -10.52 14.35 15.52
CA LYS A 270 -9.68 15.48 15.96
C LYS A 270 -10.51 16.69 16.39
N GLN A 271 -11.63 16.98 15.71
CA GLN A 271 -12.55 18.04 16.12
C GLN A 271 -13.28 17.69 17.43
N LEU A 272 -13.71 16.43 17.61
CA LEU A 272 -14.35 15.95 18.83
C LEU A 272 -13.42 16.08 20.05
N CYS A 273 -12.15 15.67 19.95
CA CYS A 273 -11.18 15.82 21.03
C CYS A 273 -10.98 17.29 21.45
N VAL A 274 -11.01 18.23 20.50
CA VAL A 274 -10.92 19.68 20.81
C VAL A 274 -12.18 20.18 21.52
N ILE A 275 -13.36 19.73 21.08
CA ILE A 275 -14.65 20.10 21.71
C ILE A 275 -14.73 19.56 23.15
N LEU A 276 -14.33 18.30 23.38
CA LEU A 276 -14.32 17.68 24.71
C LEU A 276 -13.36 18.43 25.65
N ALA A 277 -12.10 18.63 25.24
CA ALA A 277 -11.11 19.36 26.04
C ALA A 277 -11.56 20.80 26.37
N GLN A 278 -12.17 21.50 25.40
CA GLN A 278 -12.68 22.85 25.61
C GLN A 278 -13.91 22.88 26.54
N GLY A 279 -14.82 21.91 26.43
CA GLY A 279 -15.99 21.78 27.30
C GLY A 279 -15.58 21.49 28.74
N GLU A 280 -14.79 20.44 28.96
CA GLU A 280 -14.30 20.05 30.29
C GLU A 280 -13.53 21.17 30.98
N MET A 281 -12.59 21.83 30.29
CA MET A 281 -11.82 22.92 30.90
C MET A 281 -12.72 24.10 31.29
N LYS A 282 -13.73 24.42 30.47
CA LYS A 282 -14.69 25.48 30.78
C LYS A 282 -15.50 25.12 32.03
N ASP A 283 -16.09 23.94 32.07
CA ASP A 283 -16.97 23.53 33.17
C ASP A 283 -16.18 23.36 34.48
N LYS A 284 -14.96 22.76 34.42
CA LYS A 284 -14.01 22.69 35.55
C LYS A 284 -13.65 24.10 36.06
N SER A 285 -13.42 25.08 35.16
CA SER A 285 -13.14 26.46 35.57
C SER A 285 -14.34 27.19 36.21
N GLN A 286 -15.56 26.91 35.74
CA GLN A 286 -16.78 27.51 36.30
C GLN A 286 -17.08 26.95 37.70
N VAL A 287 -16.86 25.66 37.94
CA VAL A 287 -16.99 25.05 39.28
C VAL A 287 -15.95 25.62 40.25
N LEU A 288 -14.70 25.83 39.82
CA LEU A 288 -13.67 26.44 40.66
C LEU A 288 -14.06 27.86 41.11
N LEU A 289 -14.56 28.71 40.21
CA LEU A 289 -15.04 30.05 40.57
C LEU A 289 -16.18 30.01 41.60
N GLN A 290 -17.13 29.07 41.46
CA GLN A 290 -18.21 28.89 42.44
C GLN A 290 -17.70 28.40 43.79
N VAL A 291 -16.64 27.57 43.83
CA VAL A 291 -15.99 27.13 45.07
C VAL A 291 -15.25 28.29 45.75
N ASP A 292 -14.57 29.17 45.00
CA ASP A 292 -13.93 30.37 45.53
C ASP A 292 -14.97 31.35 46.10
N GLU A 293 -16.06 31.62 45.36
CA GLU A 293 -17.19 32.46 45.81
C GLU A 293 -17.83 31.91 47.10
N LEU A 294 -18.12 30.60 47.14
CA LEU A 294 -18.68 29.95 48.34
C LEU A 294 -17.70 29.94 49.51
N THR A 295 -16.40 29.85 49.26
CA THR A 295 -15.37 29.90 50.31
C THR A 295 -15.31 31.29 50.93
N LEU A 296 -15.34 32.37 50.14
CA LEU A 296 -15.40 33.75 50.63
C LEU A 296 -16.65 33.99 51.50
N VAL A 297 -17.84 33.58 51.03
CA VAL A 297 -19.08 33.70 51.80
C VAL A 297 -19.05 32.86 53.08
N LYS A 298 -18.48 31.65 53.03
CA LYS A 298 -18.30 30.78 54.20
C LYS A 298 -17.30 31.37 55.20
N ASP A 299 -16.24 32.04 54.76
CA ASP A 299 -15.26 32.69 55.64
C ASP A 299 -15.85 33.95 56.28
N GLU A 300 -16.58 34.78 55.53
CA GLU A 300 -17.32 35.93 56.08
C GLU A 300 -18.36 35.49 57.12
N LEU A 301 -19.16 34.46 56.82
CA LEU A 301 -20.11 33.89 57.79
C LEU A 301 -19.41 33.28 59.01
N THR A 302 -18.22 32.70 58.84
CA THR A 302 -17.41 32.20 59.96
C THR A 302 -16.96 33.35 60.85
N GLU A 303 -16.47 34.45 60.27
CA GLU A 303 -16.07 35.66 61.01
C GLU A 303 -17.26 36.24 61.79
N GLN A 304 -18.41 36.46 61.13
CA GLN A 304 -19.64 36.93 61.76
C GLN A 304 -20.09 36.02 62.92
N VAL A 305 -20.04 34.69 62.76
CA VAL A 305 -20.38 33.73 63.82
C VAL A 305 -19.39 33.81 64.99
N THR A 306 -18.09 33.96 64.74
CA THR A 306 -17.11 34.13 65.84
C THR A 306 -17.29 35.45 66.58
N GLN A 307 -17.59 36.55 65.88
CA GLN A 307 -17.91 37.83 66.50
C GLN A 307 -19.16 37.75 67.38
N LEU A 308 -20.27 37.25 66.83
CA LEU A 308 -21.53 37.09 67.58
C LEU A 308 -21.38 36.16 68.79
N THR A 309 -20.55 35.12 68.68
CA THR A 309 -20.23 34.23 69.82
C THR A 309 -19.46 34.99 70.90
N ALA A 310 -18.43 35.76 70.53
CA ALA A 310 -17.65 36.55 71.48
C ALA A 310 -18.47 37.69 72.12
N GLU A 311 -19.45 38.27 71.41
CA GLU A 311 -20.39 39.25 71.96
C GLU A 311 -21.39 38.59 72.92
N LEU A 312 -21.93 37.42 72.58
CA LEU A 312 -22.80 36.63 73.45
C LEU A 312 -22.09 36.21 74.76
N GLU A 313 -20.80 35.88 74.72
CA GLU A 313 -20.00 35.57 75.92
C GLU A 313 -19.72 36.81 76.79
N LYS A 314 -19.46 37.97 76.17
CA LYS A 314 -19.35 39.25 76.89
C LYS A 314 -20.65 39.59 77.61
N GLU A 315 -21.81 39.43 76.97
CA GLU A 315 -23.11 39.68 77.60
C GLU A 315 -23.46 38.66 78.70
N LYS A 316 -23.15 37.38 78.51
CA LYS A 316 -23.25 36.37 79.59
C LYS A 316 -22.43 36.77 80.82
N SER A 317 -21.21 37.26 80.62
CA SER A 317 -20.31 37.71 81.69
C SER A 317 -20.84 38.96 82.40
N LYS A 318 -21.34 39.97 81.66
CA LYS A 318 -21.99 41.17 82.23
C LYS A 318 -23.23 40.80 83.04
N ASN A 319 -24.11 39.95 82.50
CA ASN A 319 -25.34 39.53 83.15
C ASN A 319 -25.05 38.73 84.44
N HIS A 320 -24.03 37.87 84.43
CA HIS A 320 -23.54 37.20 85.64
C HIS A 320 -23.02 38.20 86.70
N SER A 321 -22.27 39.23 86.27
CA SER A 321 -21.78 40.29 87.16
C SER A 321 -22.91 41.09 87.80
N PHE A 322 -23.87 41.60 87.00
CA PHE A 322 -25.05 42.31 87.51
C PHE A 322 -25.92 41.44 88.43
N LYS A 323 -26.04 40.14 88.15
CA LYS A 323 -26.77 39.22 89.03
C LYS A 323 -26.09 39.05 90.38
N ALA A 324 -24.77 38.90 90.41
CA ALA A 324 -24.00 38.85 91.65
C ALA A 324 -24.07 40.16 92.46
N GLU A 325 -24.20 41.31 91.79
CA GLU A 325 -24.42 42.61 92.43
C GLU A 325 -25.84 42.74 93.02
N ILE A 326 -26.87 42.35 92.26
CA ILE A 326 -28.26 42.29 92.73
C ILE A 326 -28.39 41.40 93.97
N ASP A 327 -27.75 40.23 93.99
CA ASP A 327 -27.85 39.30 95.10
C ASP A 327 -27.07 39.78 96.35
N LYS A 328 -25.96 40.52 96.17
CA LYS A 328 -25.33 41.28 97.28
C LYS A 328 -26.26 42.34 97.87
N LEU A 329 -26.93 43.13 97.03
CA LEU A 329 -27.86 44.18 97.45
C LEU A 329 -29.09 43.62 98.17
N LYS A 330 -29.59 42.44 97.77
CA LYS A 330 -30.63 41.71 98.52
C LYS A 330 -30.13 41.25 99.88
N GLY A 331 -28.94 40.67 99.95
CA GLY A 331 -28.33 40.23 101.21
C GLY A 331 -28.20 41.37 102.23
N GLN A 332 -27.76 42.55 101.80
CA GLN A 332 -27.68 43.73 102.68
C GLN A 332 -29.04 44.24 103.17
N LYS A 333 -30.15 43.98 102.45
CA LYS A 333 -31.50 44.42 102.85
C LYS A 333 -32.19 43.50 103.87
N HIS A 334 -31.67 42.29 104.13
CA HIS A 334 -32.17 41.39 105.18
C HIS A 334 -31.26 41.34 106.43
N GLY A 335 -30.24 42.21 106.51
CA GLY A 335 -29.30 42.31 107.64
C GLY A 335 -29.55 43.48 108.59
N LYS A 336 -30.81 43.89 108.79
CA LYS A 336 -31.26 44.96 109.70
C LYS A 336 -32.60 44.60 110.34
#